data_AF-A0A6I3SHK0-F1
#
_entry.id   AF-A0A6I3SHK0-F1
#
_cell.length_a   1.000
_cell.length_b   1.000
_cell.length_c   1.000
_cell.angle_alpha   90.00
_cell.angle_beta   90.00
_cell.angle_gamma   90.00
#
_symmetry.space_group_name_H-M   'P 1'
#
loop_
_entity.id
_entity.type
_entity.pdbx_description
1 polymer ?
#
loop_
_entity_poly.entity_id
_entity_poly.type
_entity_poly.pdbx_seq_one_letter_code
_entity_poly.pdbx_strand_id
1 'polypeptide(L)' 'MSERMREIREAREAEQLSKLKDLQVQYERIAQDIQGFIDSVEVAGIRIPIEVTKLLEDEMATLRGLSTELKGDLRQKLN' A
#
# COMPACT_ATOMS: atom_id res chain seq x y z
N MET A 1 2.93 33.42 15.11
CA MET A 1 1.84 32.42 15.13
C MET A 1 1.50 32.14 16.58
N SER A 2 0.22 32.07 16.95
CA SER A 2 -0.16 31.66 18.30
C SER A 2 0.14 30.18 18.52
N GLU A 3 0.46 29.81 19.76
CA GLU A 3 0.78 28.44 20.19
C GLU A 3 -0.32 27.44 19.78
N ARG A 4 -1.58 27.86 19.91
CA ARG A 4 -2.77 27.13 19.44
C ARG A 4 -2.79 26.83 17.94
N MET A 5 -2.27 27.75 17.10
CA MET A 5 -2.19 27.52 15.65
C MET A 5 -1.09 26.52 15.28
N ARG A 6 -0.07 26.39 16.13
CA ARG A 6 1.00 25.40 15.97
C ARG A 6 0.49 23.99 16.34
N GLU A 7 -0.18 23.84 17.47
CA GLU A 7 -0.78 22.58 17.91
C GLU A 7 -1.76 22.00 16.88
N ILE A 8 -2.63 22.85 16.31
CA ILE A 8 -3.59 22.42 15.27
C ILE A 8 -2.86 21.93 14.01
N ARG A 9 -1.75 22.57 13.64
CA ARG A 9 -0.96 22.16 12.48
C ARG A 9 -0.28 20.81 12.74
N GLU A 10 0.37 20.65 13.89
CA GLU A 10 1.04 19.40 14.28
C GLU A 10 0.06 18.23 14.35
N ALA A 11 -1.15 18.45 14.90
CA ALA A 11 -2.20 17.42 14.95
C ALA A 11 -2.67 16.99 13.55
N ARG A 12 -2.84 17.94 12.62
CA ARG A 12 -3.23 17.64 11.23
C ARG A 12 -2.13 16.89 10.47
N GLU A 13 -0.88 17.26 10.67
CA GLU A 13 0.27 16.58 10.05
C GLU A 13 0.39 15.14 10.56
N ALA A 14 0.22 14.91 11.87
CA ALA A 14 0.19 13.57 12.45
C ALA A 14 -0.97 12.72 11.90
N GLU A 15 -2.17 13.29 11.75
CA GLU A 15 -3.32 12.59 11.18
C GLU A 15 -3.07 12.20 9.71
N GLN A 16 -2.50 13.10 8.91
CA GLN A 16 -2.15 12.82 7.52
C GLN A 16 -1.09 11.71 7.42
N LEU A 17 -0.07 11.75 8.27
CA LEU A 17 0.96 10.71 8.34
C LEU A 17 0.36 9.35 8.72
N SER A 18 -0.57 9.31 9.67
CA SER A 18 -1.28 8.07 10.04
C SER A 18 -2.02 7.49 8.85
N LYS A 19 -2.80 8.30 8.12
CA LYS A 19 -3.57 7.84 6.94
C LYS A 19 -2.66 7.31 5.84
N LEU A 20 -1.53 7.95 5.58
CA LEU A 20 -0.55 7.50 4.59
C LEU A 20 0.08 6.15 4.99
N LYS A 21 0.36 5.96 6.28
CA LYS A 21 0.85 4.68 6.81
C LYS A 21 -0.20 3.57 6.68
N ASP A 22 -1.45 3.85 7.00
CA ASP A 22 -2.54 2.89 6.86
C ASP A 22 -2.75 2.49 5.39
N LEU A 23 -2.63 3.44 4.47
CA LEU A 23 -2.72 3.18 3.04
C LEU A 23 -1.57 2.30 2.53
N GLN A 24 -0.33 2.57 2.99
CA GLN A 24 0.84 1.75 2.67
C GLN A 24 0.64 0.28 3.09
N VAL A 25 0.12 0.05 4.30
CA VAL A 25 -0.21 -1.31 4.79
C VAL A 25 -1.31 -1.96 3.96
N GLN A 26 -2.33 -1.19 3.55
CA GLN A 26 -3.41 -1.71 2.70
C GLN A 26 -2.91 -2.18 1.34
N TYR A 27 -2.02 -1.42 0.70
CA TYR A 27 -1.44 -1.85 -0.59
C TYR A 27 -0.64 -3.14 -0.47
N GLU A 28 0.15 -3.31 0.59
CA GLU A 28 0.88 -4.56 0.83
C GLU A 28 -0.07 -5.74 1.05
N ARG A 29 -1.15 -5.51 1.81
CA ARG A 29 -2.16 -6.54 2.07
C ARG A 29 -2.88 -6.97 0.80
N ILE A 30 -3.33 -6.03 -0.04
CA ILE A 30 -4.01 -6.37 -1.30
C ILE A 30 -3.07 -7.15 -2.23
N ALA A 31 -1.80 -6.76 -2.31
CA ALA A 31 -0.82 -7.50 -3.11
C ALA A 31 -0.61 -8.94 -2.58
N GLN A 32 -0.65 -9.15 -1.26
CA GLN A 32 -0.60 -10.49 -0.65
C GLN A 32 -1.87 -11.29 -0.93
N ASP A 33 -3.05 -10.66 -0.89
CA ASP A 33 -4.32 -11.32 -1.18
C ASP A 33 -4.39 -11.76 -2.64
N ILE A 34 -3.88 -10.96 -3.58
CA ILE A 34 -3.76 -11.34 -5.01
C ILE A 34 -2.82 -12.54 -5.17
N GLN A 35 -1.65 -12.52 -4.53
CA GLN A 35 -0.72 -13.65 -4.57
C GLN A 35 -1.37 -14.92 -4.01
N GLY A 36 -2.04 -14.81 -2.85
CA GLY A 36 -2.73 -15.95 -2.23
C GLY A 36 -3.86 -16.51 -3.11
N PHE A 37 -4.56 -15.65 -3.84
CA PHE A 37 -5.53 -16.10 -4.84
C PHE A 37 -4.86 -16.91 -5.95
N ILE A 38 -3.79 -16.40 -6.58
CA ILE A 38 -3.04 -17.11 -7.63
C ILE A 38 -2.60 -18.49 -7.12
N ASP A 39 -1.92 -18.51 -5.96
CA ASP A 39 -1.42 -19.74 -5.34
C ASP A 39 -2.56 -20.75 -5.08
N SER A 40 -3.71 -20.29 -4.58
CA SER A 40 -4.86 -21.16 -4.29
C SER A 40 -5.44 -21.82 -5.55
N VAL A 41 -5.47 -21.08 -6.66
CA VAL A 41 -6.01 -21.53 -7.94
C VAL A 41 -5.03 -22.50 -8.62
N GLU A 42 -3.73 -22.25 -8.52
CA GLU A 42 -2.68 -23.18 -8.96
C GLU A 42 -2.74 -24.50 -8.19
N VAL A 43 -2.88 -24.45 -6.86
CA VAL A 43 -3.03 -25.64 -6.00
C VAL A 43 -4.30 -26.43 -6.35
N ALA A 44 -5.38 -25.74 -6.70
CA ALA A 44 -6.63 -26.38 -7.14
C ALA A 44 -6.51 -27.02 -8.55
N GLY A 45 -5.38 -26.86 -9.25
CA GLY A 45 -5.19 -27.35 -10.61
C GLY A 45 -6.01 -26.60 -11.66
N ILE A 46 -6.54 -25.43 -11.30
CA ILE A 46 -7.33 -24.59 -12.19
C ILE A 46 -6.37 -23.74 -13.01
N ARG A 47 -6.51 -23.80 -14.33
CA ARG A 47 -5.66 -23.02 -15.23
C ARG A 47 -6.20 -21.60 -15.37
N ILE A 48 -5.50 -20.63 -14.79
CA ILE A 48 -5.79 -19.21 -15.00
C ILE A 48 -5.36 -18.86 -16.44
N PRO A 49 -6.18 -18.12 -17.22
CA PRO A 49 -5.76 -17.56 -18.49
C PRO A 49 -4.52 -16.69 -18.34
N ILE A 50 -3.56 -16.82 -19.26
CA ILE A 50 -2.27 -16.10 -19.19
C ILE A 50 -2.48 -14.58 -19.14
N GLU A 51 -3.49 -14.04 -19.83
CA GLU A 51 -3.78 -12.60 -19.75
C GLU A 51 -4.21 -12.17 -18.35
N VAL A 52 -4.97 -13.01 -17.65
CA VAL A 52 -5.43 -12.73 -16.28
C VAL A 52 -4.27 -12.81 -15.30
N THR A 53 -3.40 -13.81 -15.42
CA THR A 53 -2.19 -13.90 -14.58
C THR A 53 -1.31 -12.66 -14.73
N LYS A 54 -1.04 -12.23 -15.96
CA LYS A 54 -0.25 -11.02 -16.22
C LYS A 54 -0.88 -9.76 -15.62
N LEU A 55 -2.19 -9.60 -15.77
CA LEU A 55 -2.90 -8.44 -15.22
C LEU A 55 -2.81 -8.42 -13.68
N LEU A 56 -2.91 -9.57 -13.03
CA LEU A 56 -2.74 -9.67 -11.58
C LEU A 56 -1.29 -9.41 -11.13
N GLU A 57 -0.31 -9.89 -11.89
CA GLU A 57 1.12 -9.60 -11.66
C GLU A 57 1.43 -8.11 -11.80
N ASP A 58 0.92 -7.45 -12.84
CA ASP A 58 1.08 -6.01 -13.08
C ASP A 58 0.43 -5.18 -11.96
N GLU A 59 -0.76 -5.58 -11.49
CA GLU A 59 -1.44 -4.91 -10.38
C GLU A 59 -0.66 -5.08 -9.06
N MET A 60 -0.14 -6.29 -8.78
CA MET A 60 0.73 -6.51 -7.63
C MET A 60 2.01 -5.67 -7.70
N ALA A 61 2.62 -5.57 -8.89
CA ALA A 61 3.81 -4.74 -9.09
C ALA A 61 3.51 -3.26 -8.81
N THR A 62 2.36 -2.77 -9.28
CA THR A 62 1.88 -1.40 -9.02
C THR A 62 1.67 -1.16 -7.53
N LEU A 63 0.95 -2.04 -6.84
CA LEU A 63 0.68 -1.93 -5.40
C LEU A 63 1.97 -1.94 -4.56
N ARG A 64 2.94 -2.80 -4.91
CA ARG A 64 4.26 -2.85 -4.25
C ARG A 64 5.08 -1.60 -4.53
N GLY A 65 5.00 -1.06 -5.75
CA GLY A 65 5.61 0.22 -6.13
C GLY A 65 5.08 1.37 -5.27
N LEU A 66 3.75 1.52 -5.22
CA LEU A 66 3.08 2.54 -4.41
C LEU A 66 3.40 2.42 -2.91
N SER A 67 3.43 1.20 -2.37
CA SER A 67 3.86 0.96 -0.98
C SER A 67 5.30 1.43 -0.74
N THR A 68 6.21 1.14 -1.68
CA THR A 68 7.62 1.52 -1.57
C THR A 68 7.81 3.03 -1.61
N GLU A 69 7.13 3.72 -2.53
CA GLU A 69 7.13 5.18 -2.62
C GLU A 69 6.60 5.81 -1.33
N LEU A 70 5.43 5.37 -0.85
CA LEU A 70 4.84 5.83 0.41
C LEU A 70 5.77 5.60 1.60
N LYS A 71 6.45 4.46 1.67
CA LYS A 71 7.44 4.17 2.72
C LYS A 71 8.64 5.12 2.66
N GLY A 72 9.08 5.48 1.45
CA GLY A 72 10.12 6.49 1.23
C GLY A 72 9.69 7.87 1.73
N ASP A 73 8.50 8.32 1.33
CA ASP A 73 7.91 9.60 1.71
C ASP A 73 7.68 9.69 3.23
N LEU A 74 7.15 8.63 3.85
CA LEU A 74 6.98 8.55 5.30
C LEU A 74 8.32 8.65 6.03
N ARG A 75 9.39 8.03 5.50
CA ARG A 75 10.72 8.10 6.10
C ARG A 75 11.30 9.51 6.05
N GLN A 76 11.05 10.27 4.97
CA GLN A 76 11.48 11.66 4.87
C GLN A 76 10.69 12.60 5.79
N LYS A 77 9.42 12.29 6.08
CA LYS A 77 8.58 13.12 6.95
C LYS A 77 8.71 12.80 8.44
N LEU A 78 9.20 11.61 8.80
CA LEU A 78 9.39 11.18 10.19
C LEU A 78 10.82 11.41 10.72
N ASN A 79 11.78 11.74 9.85
CA ASN A 79 13.16 12.11 10.19
C ASN A 79 13.36 13.62 10.10
#